data_AF-A0A937PVY3-F1
#
_entry.id   AF-A0A937PVY3-F1
#
_cell.length_a   1.000
_cell.length_b   1.000
_cell.length_c   1.000
_cell.angle_alpha   90.00
_cell.angle_beta   90.00
_cell.angle_gamma   90.00
#
_symmetry.space_group_name_H-M   'P 1'
#
loop_
_entity.id
_entity.type
_entity.pdbx_description
1 polymer ?
#
loop_
_entity_poly.entity_id
_entity_poly.type
_entity_poly.pdbx_seq_one_letter_code
_entity_poly.pdbx_strand_id
1 'polypeptide(L)'
;MRNETKNTTTSHAQLWCRSKGHRPGSAYLLAATSVLVLTILGVGMLMAAWQGRHAAIRFKSEGVSALAAEAGYEKAAYWMGQQQDMLSALANKAPGTSGSLTLPDSTCTYNIALHTFIGSRPIYKITSVGHSGRFSKTVEVLVLQAISGWDMGMCRVPLGRNSTTPVYFADGEVIDLPLHINDLQDSPDKSDIYIMGSPNFLQEVGMGEAQHTDAGADKYTGVISLFDGGVYFSQPDCRITDKPTITTKIARFRDSTKANFQLAPVATARTKVNNPAAAVQLEFFVTAAGVGKVRITNNCTVRGFKQSNDTRTLDYRIQPESDGTRYERYDIYAYHLMNEKAVITGERFSRNLTQTYVTQSIGGVKSEPGGQIFVDGNVIIGGDQTEHNGNQVVKGKMTVVATGNIWVADSITVDGARKANGLPSEDNPNVLGLIAQGVVKVVDPGMTDEDVGTVGFVPSEPDGFKYVPIGRPDGGGTWVWVRTKVKVGRRTTWKWVKEYQETPEYKRHLPDPMVVEAAITVGGGGWGAENVARRSGWKTYGGRKEATGDQDYLVVRGTLVEAIRGVVGLVGSDGFYKRYYLDARLLQGVLPGDIWLRSKYVPAPGGWQDYRSSGT
;
A
#
# COMPACT_ATOMS: atom_id res chain seq x y z
N MET A 1 17.41 72.04 34.63
CA MET A 1 16.35 72.71 35.42
C MET A 1 16.59 72.30 36.87
N ARG A 2 17.33 73.10 37.65
CA ARG A 2 16.83 74.13 38.60
C ARG A 2 15.90 73.52 39.66
N ASN A 3 16.05 73.64 40.97
CA ASN A 3 16.90 74.43 41.89
C ASN A 3 16.87 73.68 43.25
N GLU A 4 17.97 73.47 43.98
CA GLU A 4 18.50 74.33 45.06
C GLU A 4 17.49 75.00 46.01
N THR A 5 17.55 74.70 47.31
CA THR A 5 17.96 75.61 48.44
C THR A 5 17.68 74.95 49.81
N LYS A 6 18.70 74.73 50.69
CA LYS A 6 19.21 75.59 51.79
C LYS A 6 18.20 75.85 52.93
N ASN A 7 18.54 76.01 54.21
CA ASN A 7 19.63 75.63 55.14
C ASN A 7 19.18 76.22 56.52
N THR A 8 19.76 75.74 57.63
CA THR A 8 19.97 76.46 58.93
C THR A 8 18.72 76.85 59.79
N THR A 9 18.69 76.89 61.14
CA THR A 9 19.73 77.16 62.17
C THR A 9 19.21 76.91 63.63
N THR A 10 20.12 76.44 64.51
CA THR A 10 20.40 76.78 65.95
C THR A 10 19.42 76.66 67.14
N SER A 11 19.93 75.91 68.14
CA SER A 11 20.11 76.21 69.59
C SER A 11 18.91 76.48 70.51
N HIS A 12 18.78 75.68 71.57
CA HIS A 12 19.27 76.01 72.92
C HIS A 12 19.07 74.82 73.86
N ALA A 13 20.13 74.46 74.58
CA ALA A 13 20.10 73.55 75.70
C ALA A 13 19.51 74.25 76.93
N GLN A 14 18.65 73.56 77.69
CA GLN A 14 18.56 73.76 79.13
C GLN A 14 18.04 72.52 79.85
N LEU A 15 18.79 72.20 80.90
CA LEU A 15 18.64 71.06 81.81
C LEU A 15 17.24 70.94 82.41
N TRP A 16 16.77 69.71 82.54
CA TRP A 16 16.03 69.32 83.75
C TRP A 16 16.44 67.92 84.21
N CYS A 17 17.24 67.89 85.29
CA CYS A 17 17.45 66.72 86.11
C CYS A 17 16.10 66.22 86.64
N ARG A 18 15.70 65.02 86.24
CA ARG A 18 14.72 64.23 87.00
C ARG A 18 15.20 62.79 87.09
N SER A 19 15.63 62.42 88.29
CA SER A 19 15.88 61.04 88.69
C SER A 19 14.62 60.21 88.50
N LYS A 20 14.71 59.10 87.74
CA LYS A 20 13.80 57.96 87.88
C LYS A 20 14.52 56.65 87.54
N GLY A 21 14.78 55.91 88.62
CA GLY A 21 14.90 54.46 88.74
C GLY A 21 15.43 53.66 87.55
N HIS A 22 16.58 53.03 87.75
CA HIS A 22 16.87 51.74 87.14
C HIS A 22 15.66 50.79 87.36
N ARG A 23 14.88 50.58 86.31
CA ARG A 23 13.93 49.47 86.21
C ARG A 23 14.63 48.37 85.39
N PRO A 24 15.00 47.23 85.99
CA PRO A 24 15.64 46.11 85.28
C PRO A 24 14.68 45.32 84.36
N GLY A 25 13.71 45.98 83.70
CA GLY A 25 12.64 45.32 82.94
C GLY A 25 12.63 45.52 81.41
N SER A 26 13.42 46.44 80.84
CA SER A 26 13.34 46.75 79.40
C SER A 26 14.08 45.75 78.50
N ALA A 27 15.17 45.15 78.98
CA ALA A 27 15.93 44.14 78.24
C ALA A 27 15.13 42.84 78.05
N TYR A 28 14.35 42.43 79.06
CA TYR A 28 13.45 41.27 78.97
C TYR A 28 12.33 41.49 77.96
N LEU A 29 11.78 42.70 77.90
CA LEU A 29 10.71 43.03 76.97
C LEU A 29 11.23 43.07 75.51
N LEU A 30 12.43 43.62 75.30
CA LEU A 30 13.13 43.57 74.01
C LEU A 30 13.51 42.14 73.61
N ALA A 31 14.00 41.32 74.54
CA ALA A 31 14.33 39.91 74.28
C ALA A 31 13.07 39.10 73.96
N ALA A 32 11.99 39.27 74.72
CA ALA A 32 10.71 38.61 74.46
C ALA A 32 10.11 39.02 73.10
N THR A 33 10.18 40.30 72.76
CA THR A 33 9.72 40.80 71.45
C THR A 33 10.59 40.25 70.32
N SER A 34 11.91 40.17 70.51
CA SER A 34 12.84 39.60 69.53
C SER A 34 12.58 38.10 69.31
N VAL A 35 12.36 37.33 70.40
CA VAL A 35 11.99 35.92 70.32
C VAL A 35 10.66 35.74 69.59
N LEU A 36 9.64 36.57 69.88
CA LEU A 36 8.36 36.53 69.19
C LEU A 36 8.51 36.80 67.68
N VAL A 37 9.25 37.84 67.31
CA VAL A 37 9.52 38.19 65.89
C VAL A 37 10.27 37.06 65.18
N LEU A 38 11.32 36.50 65.80
CA LEU A 38 12.07 35.37 65.24
C LEU A 38 11.19 34.12 65.10
N THR A 39 10.28 33.87 66.03
CA THR A 39 9.34 32.74 65.96
C THR A 39 8.34 32.91 64.82
N ILE A 40 7.78 34.12 64.65
CA ILE A 40 6.87 34.43 63.54
C ILE A 40 7.59 34.31 62.20
N LEU A 41 8.82 34.83 62.08
CA LEU A 41 9.64 34.71 60.86
C LEU A 41 10.01 33.25 60.58
N GLY A 42 10.39 32.48 61.61
CA GLY A 42 10.70 31.06 61.47
C GLY A 42 9.51 30.23 61.01
N VAL A 43 8.33 30.45 61.59
CA VAL A 43 7.08 29.80 61.14
C VAL A 43 6.70 30.24 59.72
N GLY A 44 6.87 31.52 59.39
CA GLY A 44 6.62 32.04 58.04
C GLY A 44 7.51 31.39 56.97
N MET A 45 8.81 31.25 57.25
CA MET A 45 9.75 30.56 56.36
C MET A 45 9.42 29.06 56.22
N LEU A 46 9.05 28.38 57.32
CA LEU A 46 8.61 26.98 57.28
C LEU A 46 7.34 26.80 56.45
N MET A 47 6.36 27.70 56.58
CA MET A 47 5.14 27.67 55.77
C MET A 47 5.43 27.89 54.29
N ALA A 48 6.31 28.84 53.93
CA ALA A 48 6.72 29.06 52.56
C ALA A 48 7.47 27.85 51.97
N ALA A 49 8.40 27.26 52.72
CA ALA A 49 9.11 26.04 52.31
C ALA A 49 8.15 24.84 52.17
N TRP A 50 7.17 24.72 53.07
CA TRP A 50 6.14 23.69 53.01
C TRP A 50 5.25 23.84 51.77
N GLN A 51 4.79 25.06 51.47
CA GLN A 51 4.04 25.36 50.25
C GLN A 51 4.85 25.08 48.98
N GLY A 52 6.12 25.52 48.94
CA GLY A 52 7.02 25.26 47.81
C GLY A 52 7.23 23.76 47.57
N ARG A 53 7.44 22.98 48.64
CA ARG A 53 7.57 21.52 48.57
C ARG A 53 6.27 20.87 48.07
N HIS A 54 5.11 21.30 48.57
CA HIS A 54 3.83 20.76 48.11
C HIS A 54 3.54 21.09 46.64
N ALA A 55 3.87 22.31 46.20
CA ALA A 55 3.75 22.70 44.80
C ALA A 55 4.68 21.86 43.91
N ALA A 56 5.93 21.63 44.33
CA ALA A 56 6.88 20.80 43.61
C ALA A 56 6.44 19.33 43.53
N ILE A 57 5.94 18.75 44.62
CA ILE A 57 5.40 17.38 44.63
C ILE A 57 4.20 17.28 43.68
N ARG A 58 3.30 18.28 43.72
CA ARG A 58 2.13 18.34 42.82
C ARG A 58 2.55 18.41 41.37
N PHE A 59 3.49 19.29 41.02
CA PHE A 59 3.99 19.43 39.65
C PHE A 59 4.69 18.16 39.18
N LYS A 60 5.53 17.54 40.04
CA LYS A 60 6.18 16.25 39.74
C LYS A 60 5.11 15.18 39.47
N SER A 61 4.16 14.98 40.38
CA SER A 61 3.15 13.93 40.21
C SER A 61 2.24 14.18 39.01
N GLU A 62 1.92 15.44 38.69
CA GLU A 62 1.17 15.78 37.48
C GLU A 62 1.97 15.43 36.22
N GLY A 63 3.24 15.83 36.13
CA GLY A 63 4.11 15.48 35.00
C GLY A 63 4.32 13.97 34.87
N VAL A 64 4.53 13.27 35.97
CA VAL A 64 4.68 11.81 35.98
C VAL A 64 3.38 11.11 35.56
N SER A 65 2.20 11.62 35.97
CA SER A 65 0.92 11.05 35.51
C SER A 65 0.71 11.23 34.00
N ALA A 66 1.16 12.35 33.41
CA ALA A 66 1.11 12.57 31.97
C ALA A 66 2.05 11.61 31.21
N LEU A 67 3.31 11.50 31.64
CA LEU A 67 4.27 10.56 31.04
C LEU A 67 3.81 9.10 31.15
N ALA A 68 3.14 8.75 32.26
CA ALA A 68 2.55 7.42 32.42
C ALA A 68 1.40 7.17 31.41
N ALA A 69 0.57 8.18 31.13
CA ALA A 69 -0.48 8.08 30.12
C ALA A 69 0.10 7.94 28.70
N GLU A 70 1.14 8.71 28.36
CA GLU A 70 1.86 8.59 27.09
C GLU A 70 2.52 7.20 26.93
N ALA A 71 3.14 6.67 27.99
CA ALA A 71 3.70 5.32 27.98
C ALA A 71 2.63 4.24 27.71
N GLY A 72 1.41 4.42 28.24
CA GLY A 72 0.28 3.55 27.94
C GLY A 72 -0.21 3.66 26.50
N TYR A 73 -0.22 4.88 25.93
CA TYR A 73 -0.47 5.11 24.51
C TYR A 73 0.57 4.40 23.61
N GLU A 74 1.86 4.60 23.87
CA GLU A 74 2.95 4.00 23.10
C GLU A 74 2.90 2.47 23.16
N LYS A 75 2.62 1.91 24.35
CA LYS A 75 2.44 0.46 24.51
C LYS A 75 1.28 -0.06 23.67
N ALA A 76 0.16 0.66 23.65
CA ALA A 76 -1.01 0.31 22.87
C ALA A 76 -0.70 0.38 21.36
N ALA A 77 -0.11 1.49 20.88
CA ALA A 77 0.26 1.65 19.48
C ALA A 77 1.27 0.59 19.01
N TYR A 78 2.26 0.25 19.86
CA TYR A 78 3.18 -0.84 19.61
C TYR A 78 2.47 -2.20 19.49
N TRP A 79 1.56 -2.51 20.42
CA TRP A 79 0.75 -3.73 20.34
C TRP A 79 -0.15 -3.76 19.10
N MET A 80 -0.71 -2.62 18.69
CA MET A 80 -1.50 -2.53 17.46
C MET A 80 -0.65 -2.84 16.25
N GLY A 81 0.55 -2.25 16.19
CA GLY A 81 1.59 -2.58 15.22
C GLY A 81 2.11 -4.02 15.35
N GLN A 82 1.62 -4.81 16.32
CA GLN A 82 1.86 -6.24 16.44
C GLN A 82 0.83 -7.16 15.80
N GLN A 83 -0.36 -6.64 15.51
CA GLN A 83 -1.46 -7.48 15.06
C GLN A 83 -1.38 -7.77 13.56
N GLN A 84 -1.68 -9.01 13.20
CA GLN A 84 -1.83 -9.43 11.80
C GLN A 84 -3.06 -8.76 11.17
N ASP A 85 -4.14 -8.74 11.93
CA ASP A 85 -5.37 -8.08 11.55
C ASP A 85 -5.98 -7.38 12.76
N MET A 86 -5.84 -6.06 12.81
CA MET A 86 -6.33 -5.24 13.92
C MET A 86 -7.85 -5.34 14.11
N LEU A 87 -8.62 -5.42 13.01
CA LEU A 87 -10.07 -5.51 13.11
C LEU A 87 -10.51 -6.85 13.71
N SER A 88 -9.90 -7.96 13.27
CA SER A 88 -10.16 -9.29 13.88
C SER A 88 -9.67 -9.35 15.33
N ALA A 89 -8.51 -8.77 15.64
CA ALA A 89 -7.98 -8.72 17.01
C ALA A 89 -8.95 -8.01 17.97
N LEU A 90 -9.54 -6.89 17.54
CA LEU A 90 -10.54 -6.18 18.34
C LEU A 90 -11.87 -6.93 18.43
N ALA A 91 -12.35 -7.49 17.31
CA ALA A 91 -13.59 -8.28 17.29
C ALA A 91 -13.51 -9.48 18.23
N ASN A 92 -12.36 -10.15 18.28
CA ASN A 92 -12.10 -11.31 19.13
C ASN A 92 -11.61 -10.97 20.54
N LYS A 93 -11.50 -9.67 20.89
CA LYS A 93 -10.94 -9.19 22.16
C LYS A 93 -9.60 -9.83 22.50
N ALA A 94 -8.68 -9.82 21.54
CA ALA A 94 -7.36 -10.41 21.70
C ALA A 94 -6.64 -9.87 22.95
N PRO A 95 -5.86 -10.69 23.67
CA PRO A 95 -5.09 -10.23 24.81
C PRO A 95 -4.15 -9.06 24.43
N GLY A 96 -4.20 -7.98 25.21
CA GLY A 96 -3.45 -6.74 24.96
C GLY A 96 -4.25 -5.62 24.26
N THR A 97 -5.50 -5.87 23.88
CA THR A 97 -6.48 -4.81 23.51
C THR A 97 -6.72 -3.79 24.63
N SER A 98 -6.55 -4.21 25.87
CA SER A 98 -6.48 -3.37 27.06
C SER A 98 -5.43 -3.91 28.02
N GLY A 99 -4.85 -3.04 28.85
CA GLY A 99 -3.87 -3.49 29.85
C GLY A 99 -3.48 -2.40 30.84
N SER A 100 -2.54 -2.74 31.70
CA SER A 100 -1.94 -1.82 32.66
C SER A 100 -0.42 -1.94 32.68
N LEU A 101 0.27 -0.83 32.93
CA LEU A 101 1.71 -0.79 33.18
C LEU A 101 1.98 -0.26 34.58
N THR A 102 2.94 -0.86 35.26
CA THR A 102 3.48 -0.36 36.52
C THR A 102 4.86 0.22 36.23
N LEU A 103 5.02 1.51 36.51
CA LEU A 103 6.26 2.26 36.43
C LEU A 103 6.75 2.53 37.87
N PRO A 104 8.02 2.89 38.09
CA PRO A 104 8.54 3.07 39.45
C PRO A 104 7.75 4.05 40.34
N ASP A 105 7.27 5.16 39.77
CA ASP A 105 6.57 6.25 40.48
C ASP A 105 5.09 6.43 40.03
N SER A 106 4.56 5.51 39.22
CA SER A 106 3.25 5.66 38.59
C SER A 106 2.68 4.37 38.04
N THR A 107 1.40 4.37 37.72
CA THR A 107 0.75 3.29 36.96
C THR A 107 0.00 3.89 35.78
N CYS A 108 -0.27 3.10 34.75
CA CYS A 108 -1.21 3.49 33.73
C CYS A 108 -2.11 2.33 33.34
N THR A 109 -3.29 2.65 32.83
CA THR A 109 -4.17 1.72 32.11
C THR A 109 -4.33 2.22 30.68
N TYR A 110 -4.58 1.31 29.74
CA TYR A 110 -4.89 1.66 28.37
C TYR A 110 -5.97 0.73 27.80
N ASN A 111 -6.71 1.24 26.82
CA ASN A 111 -7.74 0.52 26.08
C ASN A 111 -7.73 0.96 24.61
N ILE A 112 -7.88 -0.02 23.71
CA ILE A 112 -7.94 0.17 22.27
C ILE A 112 -9.36 -0.20 21.81
N ALA A 113 -9.97 0.68 21.02
CA ALA A 113 -11.28 0.44 20.43
C ALA A 113 -11.32 0.88 18.96
N LEU A 114 -12.20 0.27 18.17
CA LEU A 114 -12.59 0.82 16.88
C LEU A 114 -13.48 2.05 17.13
N HIS A 115 -13.10 3.20 16.59
CA HIS A 115 -13.85 4.45 16.76
C HIS A 115 -14.86 4.67 15.64
N THR A 116 -14.38 4.69 14.39
CA THR A 116 -15.20 4.94 13.20
C THR A 116 -14.49 4.43 11.94
N PHE A 117 -15.11 4.60 10.77
CA PHE A 117 -14.46 4.53 9.47
C PHE A 117 -14.46 5.90 8.81
N ILE A 118 -13.36 6.24 8.10
CA ILE A 118 -13.35 7.32 7.10
C ILE A 118 -13.35 6.63 5.74
N GLY A 119 -14.47 6.70 5.02
CA GLY A 119 -14.71 5.86 3.85
C GLY A 119 -14.73 4.38 4.23
N SER A 120 -13.67 3.66 3.87
CA SER A 120 -13.47 2.26 4.27
C SER A 120 -12.24 2.05 5.15
N ARG A 121 -11.49 3.12 5.48
CA ARG A 121 -10.33 3.06 6.38
C ARG A 121 -10.77 3.09 7.84
N PRO A 122 -10.39 2.11 8.68
CA PRO A 122 -10.72 2.13 10.09
C PRO A 122 -9.91 3.20 10.84
N ILE A 123 -10.58 3.87 11.77
CA ILE A 123 -9.97 4.77 12.75
C ILE A 123 -10.14 4.14 14.12
N TYR A 124 -9.03 4.00 14.83
CA TYR A 124 -9.01 3.42 16.17
C TYR A 124 -8.87 4.53 17.21
N LYS A 125 -9.36 4.28 18.41
CA LYS A 125 -9.17 5.14 19.57
C LYS A 125 -8.35 4.40 20.61
N ILE A 126 -7.26 5.02 21.03
CA ILE A 126 -6.49 4.62 22.21
C ILE A 126 -6.85 5.57 23.33
N THR A 127 -7.35 5.05 24.45
CA THR A 127 -7.53 5.82 25.68
C THR A 127 -6.54 5.28 26.70
N SER A 128 -5.65 6.13 27.21
CA SER A 128 -4.74 5.77 28.30
C SER A 128 -4.87 6.71 29.49
N VAL A 129 -4.92 6.14 30.70
CA VAL A 129 -5.05 6.88 31.96
C VAL A 129 -3.83 6.60 32.82
N GLY A 130 -2.98 7.61 32.99
CA GLY A 130 -1.80 7.57 33.85
C GLY A 130 -2.11 8.11 35.25
N HIS A 131 -1.53 7.49 36.28
CA HIS A 131 -1.77 7.78 37.68
C HIS A 131 -0.44 7.97 38.42
N SER A 132 -0.32 9.05 39.20
CA SER A 132 0.79 9.23 40.15
C SER A 132 0.27 9.91 41.42
N GLY A 133 0.25 9.16 42.53
CA GLY A 133 -0.36 9.61 43.77
C GLY A 133 -1.87 9.87 43.60
N ARG A 134 -2.30 11.12 43.83
CA ARG A 134 -3.69 11.57 43.65
C ARG A 134 -3.98 12.13 42.25
N PHE A 135 -2.96 12.26 41.42
CA PHE A 135 -3.10 12.85 40.09
C PHE A 135 -3.37 11.75 39.08
N SER A 136 -4.32 12.03 38.19
CA SER A 136 -4.64 11.19 37.05
C SER A 136 -4.75 12.07 35.81
N LYS A 137 -4.24 11.53 34.69
CA LYS A 137 -4.18 12.20 33.40
C LYS A 137 -4.64 11.22 32.34
N THR A 138 -5.52 11.69 31.45
CA THR A 138 -6.05 10.88 30.36
C THR A 138 -5.57 11.42 29.02
N VAL A 139 -4.94 10.56 28.25
CA VAL A 139 -4.57 10.78 26.85
C VAL A 139 -5.51 9.96 25.98
N GLU A 140 -6.22 10.62 25.09
CA GLU A 140 -7.04 10.00 24.06
C GLU A 140 -6.49 10.32 22.68
N VAL A 141 -6.22 9.29 21.90
CA VAL A 141 -5.62 9.43 20.56
C VAL A 141 -6.42 8.65 19.55
N LEU A 142 -6.92 9.34 18.53
CA LEU A 142 -7.39 8.70 17.31
C LEU A 142 -6.20 8.33 16.46
N VAL A 143 -6.07 7.06 16.10
CA VAL A 143 -4.95 6.55 15.30
C VAL A 143 -5.45 5.83 14.06
N LEU A 144 -4.62 5.88 13.02
CA LEU A 144 -4.83 5.23 11.74
C LEU A 144 -3.55 4.48 11.33
N GLN A 145 -3.69 3.40 10.58
CA GLN A 145 -2.55 2.67 10.04
C GLN A 145 -1.86 3.53 8.97
N ALA A 146 -0.57 3.84 9.13
CA ALA A 146 0.20 4.56 8.13
C ALA A 146 0.37 3.71 6.87
N ILE A 147 0.22 4.33 5.69
CA ILE A 147 0.42 3.70 4.39
C ILE A 147 1.33 4.65 3.63
N SER A 148 2.50 4.17 3.20
CA SER A 148 3.48 5.02 2.48
C SER A 148 2.96 5.36 1.08
N GLY A 149 2.37 4.38 0.40
CA GLY A 149 1.93 4.51 -0.99
C GLY A 149 2.58 3.44 -1.84
N TRP A 150 3.88 3.18 -1.65
CA TRP A 150 4.57 2.01 -2.16
C TRP A 150 5.39 1.33 -1.06
N ASP A 151 4.89 0.23 -0.51
CA ASP A 151 5.67 -0.56 0.43
C ASP A 151 6.21 -1.84 -0.27
N MET A 152 7.51 -2.08 -0.17
CA MET A 152 8.25 -3.13 -0.87
C MET A 152 9.06 -3.99 0.10
N GLY A 153 8.76 -5.29 0.12
CA GLY A 153 9.49 -6.24 0.96
C GLY A 153 10.93 -6.50 0.49
N MET A 154 11.18 -6.53 -0.83
CA MET A 154 12.52 -6.72 -1.39
C MET A 154 12.63 -6.09 -2.79
N CYS A 155 13.67 -5.29 -3.05
CA CYS A 155 13.96 -4.74 -4.40
C CYS A 155 14.69 -5.73 -5.31
N ARG A 156 14.19 -6.97 -5.38
CA ARG A 156 14.81 -8.08 -6.13
C ARG A 156 13.73 -8.85 -6.88
N VAL A 157 14.12 -9.73 -7.80
CA VAL A 157 13.24 -10.70 -8.44
C VAL A 157 13.79 -12.12 -8.29
N PRO A 158 12.95 -13.16 -8.21
CA PRO A 158 13.41 -14.53 -8.19
C PRO A 158 14.14 -14.92 -9.50
N LEU A 159 15.26 -15.62 -9.38
CA LEU A 159 15.96 -16.29 -10.48
C LEU A 159 15.87 -17.81 -10.41
N GLY A 160 15.52 -18.35 -9.25
CA GLY A 160 15.46 -19.77 -8.98
C GLY A 160 14.71 -20.04 -7.69
N ARG A 161 14.75 -21.29 -7.22
CA ARG A 161 13.97 -21.72 -6.06
C ARG A 161 14.30 -20.97 -4.78
N ASN A 162 15.58 -20.64 -4.57
CA ASN A 162 16.08 -19.98 -3.36
C ASN A 162 17.03 -18.83 -3.71
N SER A 163 16.92 -18.28 -4.92
CA SER A 163 17.84 -17.26 -5.41
C SER A 163 17.09 -16.11 -6.04
N THR A 164 17.61 -14.92 -5.83
CA THR A 164 17.07 -13.66 -6.36
C THR A 164 18.18 -12.82 -6.97
N THR A 165 17.82 -11.93 -7.88
CA THR A 165 18.71 -10.90 -8.42
C THR A 165 18.16 -9.51 -8.14
N PRO A 166 19.03 -8.52 -7.91
CA PRO A 166 18.66 -7.10 -7.95
C PRO A 166 17.84 -6.73 -9.17
N VAL A 167 16.87 -5.83 -8.97
CA VAL A 167 16.18 -5.12 -10.05
C VAL A 167 16.40 -3.63 -9.90
N TYR A 168 16.82 -2.99 -10.99
CA TYR A 168 17.22 -1.61 -10.98
C TYR A 168 16.04 -0.67 -11.28
N PHE A 169 15.97 0.44 -10.56
CA PHE A 169 15.33 1.65 -11.05
C PHE A 169 16.19 2.28 -12.13
N ALA A 170 15.58 2.60 -13.26
CA ALA A 170 16.30 2.90 -14.49
C ALA A 170 16.22 4.38 -14.88
N ASP A 171 17.11 4.79 -15.78
CA ASP A 171 17.07 6.12 -16.38
C ASP A 171 15.70 6.41 -17.02
N GLY A 172 15.18 7.62 -16.81
CA GLY A 172 13.90 8.05 -17.35
C GLY A 172 12.65 7.53 -16.62
N GLU A 173 12.80 6.71 -15.58
CA GLU A 173 11.67 6.32 -14.73
C GLU A 173 11.22 7.46 -13.82
N VAL A 174 9.92 7.52 -13.57
CA VAL A 174 9.31 8.52 -12.68
C VAL A 174 8.61 7.79 -11.54
N ILE A 175 9.12 7.99 -10.32
CA ILE A 175 8.58 7.42 -9.09
C ILE A 175 8.04 8.57 -8.23
N ASP A 176 6.78 8.91 -8.48
CA ASP A 176 6.01 9.91 -7.73
C ASP A 176 5.07 9.20 -6.72
N LEU A 177 5.66 8.30 -5.93
CA LEU A 177 5.03 7.54 -4.86
C LEU A 177 6.00 7.52 -3.67
N PRO A 178 5.54 7.75 -2.43
CA PRO A 178 6.39 7.49 -1.29
C PRO A 178 6.71 5.99 -1.24
N LEU A 179 7.98 5.68 -1.05
CA LEU A 179 8.52 4.32 -1.19
C LEU A 179 9.10 3.86 0.14
N HIS A 180 8.76 2.64 0.58
CA HIS A 180 9.39 1.98 1.72
C HIS A 180 10.05 0.69 1.25
N ILE A 181 11.35 0.51 1.49
CA ILE A 181 12.08 -0.74 1.19
C ILE A 181 12.62 -1.33 2.49
N ASN A 182 12.38 -2.61 2.74
CA ASN A 182 12.93 -3.32 3.90
C ASN A 182 14.43 -3.60 3.76
N ASP A 183 15.09 -3.77 4.91
CA ASP A 183 16.45 -4.29 5.00
C ASP A 183 16.50 -5.76 4.54
N LEU A 184 17.39 -6.10 3.61
CA LEU A 184 17.56 -7.48 3.14
C LEU A 184 18.37 -8.36 4.10
N GLN A 185 19.03 -7.75 5.09
CA GLN A 185 19.93 -8.41 6.05
C GLN A 185 21.03 -9.22 5.35
N ASP A 186 21.56 -8.71 4.23
CA ASP A 186 22.57 -9.41 3.45
C ASP A 186 24.00 -9.14 3.95
N SER A 187 24.94 -10.00 3.54
CA SER A 187 26.35 -9.90 3.92
C SER A 187 27.26 -10.19 2.72
N PRO A 188 28.11 -9.23 2.29
CA PRO A 188 28.26 -7.88 2.83
C PRO A 188 27.03 -7.00 2.53
N ASP A 189 26.61 -6.19 3.51
CA ASP A 189 25.55 -5.19 3.37
C ASP A 189 26.02 -4.09 2.40
N LYS A 190 25.37 -4.02 1.23
CA LYS A 190 25.76 -3.10 0.14
C LYS A 190 24.74 -2.01 -0.14
N SER A 191 23.52 -2.40 -0.48
CA SER A 191 22.42 -1.51 -0.83
C SER A 191 21.17 -2.34 -1.11
N ASP A 192 20.02 -1.96 -0.56
CA ASP A 192 18.74 -2.64 -0.79
C ASP A 192 17.88 -1.91 -1.83
N ILE A 193 18.30 -0.72 -2.25
CA ILE A 193 17.79 -0.05 -3.44
C ILE A 193 18.85 -0.06 -4.55
N TYR A 194 18.45 -0.54 -5.73
CA TYR A 194 19.34 -0.64 -6.89
C TYR A 194 18.93 0.38 -7.95
N ILE A 195 19.87 1.25 -8.32
CA ILE A 195 19.63 2.37 -9.24
C ILE A 195 20.65 2.32 -10.39
N MET A 196 20.17 2.56 -11.61
CA MET A 196 20.97 2.69 -12.81
C MET A 196 20.50 3.91 -13.61
N GLY A 197 21.41 4.83 -13.91
CA GLY A 197 21.07 6.09 -14.59
C GLY A 197 20.46 7.12 -13.64
N SER A 198 19.49 7.89 -14.11
CA SER A 198 18.86 8.99 -13.36
C SER A 198 17.33 8.85 -13.29
N PRO A 199 16.79 7.86 -12.57
CA PRO A 199 15.37 7.86 -12.21
C PRO A 199 15.02 9.07 -11.34
N ASN A 200 13.77 9.53 -11.44
CA ASN A 200 13.26 10.64 -10.63
C ASN A 200 12.42 10.11 -9.46
N PHE A 201 12.95 10.20 -8.23
CA PHE A 201 12.18 9.93 -7.02
C PHE A 201 11.64 11.25 -6.46
N LEU A 202 10.34 11.49 -6.66
CA LEU A 202 9.72 12.79 -6.34
C LEU A 202 9.13 12.87 -4.93
N GLN A 203 8.95 11.72 -4.28
CA GLN A 203 8.36 11.60 -2.94
C GLN A 203 9.39 11.00 -1.96
N GLU A 204 9.04 10.99 -0.67
CA GLU A 204 9.91 10.44 0.37
C GLU A 204 10.23 8.95 0.17
N VAL A 205 11.48 8.56 0.46
CA VAL A 205 11.93 7.17 0.47
C VAL A 205 12.34 6.75 1.89
N GLY A 206 11.65 5.77 2.46
CA GLY A 206 12.01 5.11 3.71
C GLY A 206 12.80 3.82 3.44
N MET A 207 13.93 3.66 4.13
CA MET A 207 14.80 2.49 4.03
C MET A 207 14.89 1.80 5.39
N GLY A 208 14.73 0.48 5.39
CA GLY A 208 14.91 -0.36 6.58
C GLY A 208 16.36 -0.38 7.08
N GLU A 209 17.28 -0.37 6.14
CA GLU A 209 18.73 -0.41 6.37
C GLU A 209 19.33 0.93 6.84
N ALA A 210 20.56 0.87 7.35
CA ALA A 210 21.36 2.05 7.66
C ALA A 210 21.97 2.70 6.40
N GLN A 211 22.29 3.99 6.46
CA GLN A 211 22.99 4.69 5.37
C GLN A 211 24.44 4.21 5.17
N HIS A 212 25.12 3.87 6.27
CA HIS A 212 26.54 3.56 6.28
C HIS A 212 26.75 2.06 6.50
N THR A 213 27.78 1.51 5.85
CA THR A 213 28.32 0.18 6.16
C THR A 213 28.90 0.14 7.58
N ASP A 214 29.18 -1.06 8.11
CA ASP A 214 29.90 -1.24 9.38
C ASP A 214 31.27 -0.54 9.43
N ALA A 215 31.91 -0.37 8.26
CA ALA A 215 33.18 0.34 8.12
C ALA A 215 33.02 1.88 8.03
N GLY A 216 31.80 2.40 8.11
CA GLY A 216 31.48 3.82 8.05
C GLY A 216 31.42 4.43 6.63
N ALA A 217 31.54 3.61 5.58
CA ALA A 217 31.38 4.10 4.21
C ALA A 217 29.89 4.30 3.88
N ASP A 218 29.54 5.46 3.31
CA ASP A 218 28.18 5.79 2.89
C ASP A 218 27.80 5.04 1.60
N LYS A 219 26.81 4.15 1.72
CA LYS A 219 26.29 3.29 0.64
C LYS A 219 25.62 4.09 -0.48
N TYR A 220 25.17 5.32 -0.19
CA TYR A 220 24.27 6.11 -1.03
C TYR A 220 24.88 7.37 -1.62
N THR A 221 26.16 7.64 -1.36
CA THR A 221 26.87 8.87 -1.81
C THR A 221 26.64 9.22 -3.29
N GLY A 222 26.58 8.21 -4.17
CA GLY A 222 26.45 8.41 -5.62
C GLY A 222 25.00 8.59 -6.13
N VAL A 223 24.00 8.38 -5.28
CA VAL A 223 22.58 8.37 -5.68
C VAL A 223 21.69 9.25 -4.82
N ILE A 224 22.20 9.79 -3.71
CA ILE A 224 21.39 10.55 -2.75
C ILE A 224 20.73 11.79 -3.37
N SER A 225 21.34 12.37 -4.41
CA SER A 225 20.79 13.51 -5.15
C SER A 225 19.59 13.16 -6.02
N LEU A 226 19.26 11.87 -6.19
CA LEU A 226 18.09 11.43 -6.97
C LEU A 226 16.79 11.41 -6.15
N PHE A 227 16.86 11.60 -4.83
CA PHE A 227 15.72 11.59 -3.91
C PHE A 227 15.23 13.01 -3.60
N ASP A 228 14.45 13.59 -4.50
CA ASP A 228 13.93 14.96 -4.37
C ASP A 228 13.04 15.13 -3.13
N GLY A 229 12.25 14.10 -2.81
CA GLY A 229 11.39 14.07 -1.62
C GLY A 229 12.12 13.72 -0.31
N GLY A 230 13.43 13.48 -0.37
CA GLY A 230 14.25 13.05 0.76
C GLY A 230 14.27 11.53 0.99
N VAL A 231 15.28 11.08 1.74
CA VAL A 231 15.47 9.66 2.11
C VAL A 231 15.69 9.54 3.62
N TYR A 232 15.03 8.56 4.24
CA TYR A 232 15.11 8.26 5.67
C TYR A 232 15.60 6.83 5.88
N PHE A 233 16.66 6.66 6.68
CA PHE A 233 17.26 5.36 6.96
C PHE A 233 16.82 4.78 8.31
N SER A 234 17.12 3.51 8.53
CA SER A 234 16.87 2.78 9.78
C SER A 234 15.40 2.81 10.20
N GLN A 235 14.51 2.75 9.22
CA GLN A 235 13.08 2.63 9.47
C GLN A 235 12.74 1.19 9.85
N PRO A 236 11.77 0.95 10.74
CA PRO A 236 11.25 -0.39 10.95
C PRO A 236 10.66 -1.00 9.67
N ASP A 237 11.07 -2.23 9.34
CA ASP A 237 10.57 -2.98 8.17
C ASP A 237 9.04 -3.03 8.11
N CYS A 238 8.51 -2.86 6.90
CA CYS A 238 7.13 -3.16 6.57
C CYS A 238 6.90 -4.69 6.52
N ARG A 239 5.77 -5.18 7.04
CA ARG A 239 5.53 -6.63 7.22
C ARG A 239 4.67 -7.24 6.11
N ILE A 240 5.01 -6.90 4.87
CA ILE A 240 4.23 -7.24 3.67
C ILE A 240 4.37 -8.71 3.26
N THR A 241 5.42 -9.37 3.74
CA THR A 241 5.71 -10.79 3.49
C THR A 241 4.96 -11.73 4.45
N ASP A 242 4.17 -11.20 5.40
CA ASP A 242 3.48 -11.99 6.43
C ASP A 242 2.25 -12.73 5.86
N LYS A 243 2.46 -13.96 5.37
CA LYS A 243 1.39 -14.81 4.80
C LYS A 243 0.19 -15.00 5.75
N PRO A 244 0.36 -15.30 7.05
CA PRO A 244 -0.75 -15.32 8.01
C PRO A 244 -1.63 -14.06 7.99
N THR A 245 -1.01 -12.88 7.90
CA THR A 245 -1.72 -11.60 7.77
C THR A 245 -2.57 -11.56 6.49
N ILE A 246 -1.97 -11.89 5.34
CA ILE A 246 -2.66 -11.90 4.04
C ILE A 246 -3.82 -12.90 4.04
N THR A 247 -3.57 -14.10 4.57
CA THR A 247 -4.57 -15.19 4.64
C THR A 247 -5.77 -14.78 5.49
N THR A 248 -5.53 -14.21 6.67
CA THR A 248 -6.60 -13.74 7.57
C THR A 248 -7.41 -12.63 6.94
N LYS A 249 -6.75 -11.65 6.31
CA LYS A 249 -7.42 -10.52 5.66
C LYS A 249 -8.25 -10.97 4.45
N ILE A 250 -7.77 -11.93 3.68
CA ILE A 250 -8.51 -12.53 2.54
C ILE A 250 -9.68 -13.38 3.02
N ALA A 251 -9.51 -14.18 4.08
CA ALA A 251 -10.61 -14.95 4.67
C ALA A 251 -11.75 -14.04 5.10
N ARG A 252 -11.45 -12.96 5.83
CA ARG A 252 -12.45 -11.96 6.21
C ARG A 252 -13.09 -11.29 4.99
N PHE A 253 -12.32 -10.98 3.94
CA PHE A 253 -12.88 -10.42 2.70
C PHE A 253 -13.86 -11.37 2.03
N ARG A 254 -13.49 -12.65 1.90
CA ARG A 254 -14.39 -13.70 1.40
C ARG A 254 -15.66 -13.73 2.24
N ASP A 255 -15.54 -13.77 3.56
CA ASP A 255 -16.66 -13.90 4.47
C ASP A 255 -17.60 -12.66 4.43
N SER A 256 -17.08 -11.47 4.10
CA SER A 256 -17.90 -10.27 3.87
C SER A 256 -18.47 -10.16 2.45
N THR A 257 -17.93 -10.89 1.47
CA THR A 257 -18.38 -10.85 0.07
C THR A 257 -19.71 -11.57 -0.06
N LYS A 258 -20.65 -11.03 -0.84
CA LYS A 258 -21.94 -11.73 -1.10
C LYS A 258 -21.68 -13.05 -1.81
N ALA A 259 -22.42 -14.10 -1.44
CA ALA A 259 -22.22 -15.45 -1.97
C ALA A 259 -22.20 -15.53 -3.51
N ASN A 260 -23.01 -14.72 -4.19
CA ASN A 260 -23.07 -14.69 -5.66
C ASN A 260 -21.87 -13.99 -6.35
N PHE A 261 -20.94 -13.43 -5.56
CA PHE A 261 -19.67 -12.85 -6.00
C PHE A 261 -18.47 -13.52 -5.30
N GLN A 262 -18.69 -14.66 -4.64
CA GLN A 262 -17.64 -15.59 -4.24
C GLN A 262 -17.54 -16.67 -5.32
N LEU A 263 -16.48 -16.60 -6.13
CA LEU A 263 -16.30 -17.39 -7.33
C LEU A 263 -15.21 -18.43 -7.11
N ALA A 264 -15.42 -19.65 -7.59
CA ALA A 264 -14.45 -20.75 -7.52
C ALA A 264 -14.33 -21.36 -8.93
N PRO A 265 -13.49 -20.78 -9.80
CA PRO A 265 -13.43 -21.17 -11.21
C PRO A 265 -12.93 -22.61 -11.36
N VAL A 266 -13.44 -23.29 -12.39
CA VAL A 266 -12.92 -24.61 -12.80
C VAL A 266 -12.39 -24.53 -14.23
N ALA A 267 -11.23 -25.15 -14.47
CA ALA A 267 -10.65 -25.30 -15.82
C ALA A 267 -11.43 -26.32 -16.64
N THR A 268 -12.56 -25.91 -17.21
CA THR A 268 -13.49 -26.75 -17.97
C THR A 268 -12.89 -27.39 -19.23
N ALA A 269 -11.87 -26.78 -19.83
CA ALA A 269 -11.18 -27.30 -21.01
C ALA A 269 -9.91 -28.12 -20.67
N ARG A 270 -9.70 -28.48 -19.38
CA ARG A 270 -8.43 -29.09 -18.90
C ARG A 270 -7.96 -30.35 -19.61
N THR A 271 -8.87 -31.14 -20.18
CA THR A 271 -8.52 -32.39 -20.89
C THR A 271 -8.13 -32.15 -22.35
N LYS A 272 -8.36 -30.93 -22.85
CA LYS A 272 -8.19 -30.55 -24.26
C LYS A 272 -7.09 -29.49 -24.46
N VAL A 273 -6.54 -28.96 -23.38
CA VAL A 273 -5.55 -27.88 -23.40
C VAL A 273 -4.39 -28.22 -22.48
N ASN A 274 -3.16 -28.00 -22.93
CA ASN A 274 -1.96 -28.21 -22.14
C ASN A 274 -1.82 -27.13 -21.05
N ASN A 275 -1.23 -27.50 -19.90
CA ASN A 275 -1.00 -26.61 -18.75
C ASN A 275 -2.24 -25.76 -18.37
N PRO A 276 -3.40 -26.37 -18.13
CA PRO A 276 -4.62 -25.62 -17.89
C PRO A 276 -4.63 -25.02 -16.47
N ALA A 277 -4.95 -23.74 -16.36
CA ALA A 277 -5.24 -23.06 -15.10
C ALA A 277 -6.68 -22.53 -15.09
N ALA A 278 -7.37 -22.68 -13.95
CA ALA A 278 -8.71 -22.17 -13.78
C ALA A 278 -8.68 -20.67 -13.48
N ALA A 279 -9.57 -19.90 -14.12
CA ALA A 279 -9.66 -18.47 -13.88
C ALA A 279 -11.09 -17.93 -14.03
N VAL A 280 -11.33 -16.77 -13.43
CA VAL A 280 -12.47 -15.89 -13.71
C VAL A 280 -12.00 -14.77 -14.63
N GLN A 281 -12.76 -14.45 -15.68
CA GLN A 281 -12.54 -13.22 -16.44
C GLN A 281 -13.46 -12.10 -15.94
N LEU A 282 -12.89 -10.91 -15.74
CA LEU A 282 -13.58 -9.68 -15.38
C LEU A 282 -13.40 -8.63 -16.48
N GLU A 283 -14.52 -8.04 -16.91
CA GLU A 283 -14.57 -6.92 -17.85
C GLU A 283 -15.31 -5.75 -17.20
N PHE A 284 -14.63 -4.61 -17.05
CA PHE A 284 -15.20 -3.39 -16.47
C PHE A 284 -15.53 -2.39 -17.56
N PHE A 285 -16.76 -1.88 -17.55
CA PHE A 285 -17.22 -0.92 -18.56
C PHE A 285 -18.30 0.00 -18.02
N VAL A 286 -18.50 1.12 -18.71
CA VAL A 286 -19.56 2.08 -18.44
C VAL A 286 -20.55 2.05 -19.59
N THR A 287 -21.84 1.86 -19.29
CA THR A 287 -22.88 1.86 -20.32
C THR A 287 -23.09 3.24 -20.92
N ALA A 288 -23.78 3.33 -22.07
CA ALA A 288 -24.21 4.61 -22.65
C ALA A 288 -25.05 5.47 -21.69
N ALA A 289 -25.71 4.86 -20.70
CA ALA A 289 -26.46 5.56 -19.65
C ALA A 289 -25.56 6.04 -18.48
N GLY A 290 -24.24 5.90 -18.59
CA GLY A 290 -23.29 6.30 -17.56
C GLY A 290 -23.26 5.39 -16.33
N VAL A 291 -23.73 4.14 -16.44
CA VAL A 291 -23.76 3.18 -15.32
C VAL A 291 -22.55 2.26 -15.38
N GLY A 292 -21.78 2.18 -14.30
CA GLY A 292 -20.67 1.26 -14.16
C GLY A 292 -21.13 -0.19 -14.00
N LYS A 293 -20.59 -1.09 -14.82
CA LYS A 293 -20.88 -2.52 -14.82
C LYS A 293 -19.60 -3.34 -14.78
N VAL A 294 -19.76 -4.57 -14.30
CA VAL A 294 -18.78 -5.64 -14.44
C VAL A 294 -19.45 -6.81 -15.15
N ARG A 295 -18.79 -7.35 -16.16
CA ARG A 295 -19.13 -8.64 -16.75
C ARG A 295 -18.14 -9.67 -16.22
N ILE A 296 -18.70 -10.80 -15.81
CA ILE A 296 -17.99 -11.88 -15.14
C ILE A 296 -18.18 -13.13 -15.97
N THR A 297 -17.09 -13.80 -16.33
CA THR A 297 -17.10 -15.17 -16.86
C THR A 297 -16.45 -16.08 -15.83
N ASN A 298 -17.27 -16.89 -15.15
CA ASN A 298 -16.83 -17.65 -13.97
C ASN A 298 -15.85 -18.78 -14.30
N ASN A 299 -16.06 -19.49 -15.42
CA ASN A 299 -15.27 -20.67 -15.77
C ASN A 299 -14.47 -20.42 -17.06
N CYS A 300 -13.27 -19.86 -16.90
CA CYS A 300 -12.28 -19.77 -17.96
C CYS A 300 -11.18 -20.83 -17.75
N THR A 301 -10.65 -21.35 -18.86
CA THR A 301 -9.43 -22.16 -18.85
C THR A 301 -8.31 -21.34 -19.48
N VAL A 302 -7.35 -20.93 -18.66
CA VAL A 302 -6.10 -20.32 -19.11
C VAL A 302 -5.17 -21.43 -19.58
N ARG A 303 -4.57 -21.25 -20.75
CA ARG A 303 -3.41 -22.04 -21.17
C ARG A 303 -2.17 -21.37 -20.60
N GLY A 304 -1.38 -22.13 -19.84
CA GLY A 304 -0.03 -21.74 -19.46
C GLY A 304 0.98 -22.06 -20.56
N PHE A 305 1.90 -21.14 -20.79
CA PHE A 305 3.07 -21.33 -21.65
C PHE A 305 4.29 -21.72 -20.82
N LYS A 306 5.00 -22.76 -21.27
CA LYS A 306 6.31 -23.13 -20.75
C LYS A 306 7.10 -23.92 -21.80
N GLN A 307 8.39 -23.66 -21.93
CA GLN A 307 9.29 -24.50 -22.73
C GLN A 307 9.98 -25.52 -21.82
N SER A 308 9.99 -26.78 -22.24
CA SER A 308 10.49 -27.91 -21.45
C SER A 308 11.94 -27.78 -20.97
N ASN A 309 12.76 -26.94 -21.62
CA ASN A 309 14.20 -26.81 -21.36
C ASN A 309 14.69 -25.36 -21.13
N ASP A 310 13.80 -24.36 -21.04
CA ASP A 310 14.22 -22.96 -20.82
C ASP A 310 13.63 -22.40 -19.52
N THR A 311 14.52 -22.05 -18.58
CA THR A 311 14.13 -21.41 -17.33
C THR A 311 13.67 -19.96 -17.53
N ARG A 312 13.81 -19.41 -18.74
CA ARG A 312 13.36 -18.07 -19.13
C ARG A 312 11.91 -17.98 -19.58
N THR A 313 11.19 -19.11 -19.62
CA THR A 313 9.75 -19.14 -19.94
C THR A 313 8.90 -19.52 -18.73
N LEU A 314 9.37 -19.17 -17.54
CA LEU A 314 8.66 -19.38 -16.28
C LEU A 314 8.73 -18.08 -15.49
N ASP A 315 7.61 -17.74 -14.87
CA ASP A 315 7.59 -16.67 -13.88
C ASP A 315 7.55 -17.31 -12.48
N TYR A 316 7.83 -16.49 -11.48
CA TYR A 316 8.02 -16.93 -10.12
C TYR A 316 7.06 -16.24 -9.18
N ARG A 317 6.66 -17.00 -8.17
CA ARG A 317 5.94 -16.48 -7.02
C ARG A 317 6.57 -17.06 -5.76
N ILE A 318 6.47 -16.34 -4.65
CA ILE A 318 6.85 -16.79 -3.33
C ILE A 318 6.11 -18.10 -3.06
N GLN A 319 6.87 -19.15 -2.76
CA GLN A 319 6.31 -20.42 -2.34
C GLN A 319 5.55 -20.18 -1.03
N PRO A 320 4.29 -20.62 -0.92
CA PRO A 320 3.56 -20.55 0.33
C PRO A 320 4.39 -21.15 1.48
N GLU A 321 4.38 -20.54 2.67
CA GLU A 321 5.09 -21.02 3.88
C GLU A 321 6.63 -20.94 3.79
N SER A 322 7.14 -20.02 2.99
CA SER A 322 8.57 -19.72 2.93
C SER A 322 8.95 -18.40 3.57
N ASP A 323 7.98 -17.60 4.02
CA ASP A 323 8.21 -16.24 4.53
C ASP A 323 9.05 -15.37 3.56
N GLY A 324 8.86 -15.58 2.25
CA GLY A 324 9.58 -14.85 1.20
C GLY A 324 10.93 -15.43 0.80
N THR A 325 11.37 -16.54 1.40
CA THR A 325 12.71 -17.12 1.17
C THR A 325 12.78 -18.19 0.07
N ARG A 326 11.63 -18.75 -0.35
CA ARG A 326 11.55 -19.75 -1.40
C ARG A 326 10.56 -19.31 -2.46
N TYR A 327 10.81 -19.73 -3.69
CA TYR A 327 10.03 -19.37 -4.86
C TYR A 327 9.62 -20.62 -5.63
N GLU A 328 8.37 -20.63 -6.08
CA GLU A 328 7.84 -21.64 -6.98
C GLU A 328 7.61 -21.05 -8.36
N ARG A 329 7.84 -21.89 -9.37
CA ARG A 329 7.62 -21.55 -10.77
C ARG A 329 6.15 -21.72 -11.09
N TYR A 330 5.62 -20.82 -11.92
CA TYR A 330 4.32 -21.00 -12.54
C TYR A 330 4.40 -20.70 -14.04
N ASP A 331 3.47 -21.27 -14.79
CA ASP A 331 3.42 -21.15 -16.23
C ASP A 331 2.99 -19.73 -16.62
N ILE A 332 3.64 -19.16 -17.62
CA ILE A 332 3.36 -17.80 -18.13
C ILE A 332 1.99 -17.78 -18.79
N TYR A 333 1.24 -16.69 -18.67
CA TYR A 333 -0.04 -16.57 -19.33
C TYR A 333 0.11 -16.60 -20.86
N ALA A 334 -0.59 -17.50 -21.55
CA ALA A 334 -0.63 -17.54 -23.01
C ALA A 334 -1.90 -16.89 -23.57
N TYR A 335 -3.02 -17.55 -23.30
CA TYR A 335 -4.37 -17.19 -23.72
C TYR A 335 -5.37 -17.88 -22.82
N HIS A 336 -6.65 -17.55 -22.97
CA HIS A 336 -7.72 -18.24 -22.27
C HIS A 336 -8.88 -18.58 -23.19
N LEU A 337 -9.60 -19.61 -22.79
CA LEU A 337 -10.80 -20.10 -23.44
C LEU A 337 -11.99 -19.97 -22.48
N MET A 338 -13.16 -19.73 -23.05
CA MET A 338 -14.43 -19.86 -22.35
C MET A 338 -15.34 -20.86 -23.06
N ASN A 339 -16.30 -21.42 -22.33
CA ASN A 339 -17.35 -22.25 -22.92
C ASN A 339 -18.16 -21.41 -23.92
N GLU A 340 -18.39 -21.91 -25.13
CA GLU A 340 -19.19 -21.22 -26.14
C GLU A 340 -20.61 -20.91 -25.65
N LYS A 341 -21.13 -21.76 -24.76
CA LYS A 341 -22.45 -21.64 -24.16
C LYS A 341 -22.45 -20.84 -22.86
N ALA A 342 -21.32 -20.24 -22.44
CA ALA A 342 -21.19 -19.57 -21.14
C ALA A 342 -22.29 -18.54 -20.85
N VAL A 343 -22.76 -17.80 -21.87
CA VAL A 343 -23.88 -16.85 -21.71
C VAL A 343 -25.20 -17.58 -21.43
N ILE A 344 -25.48 -18.65 -22.17
CA ILE A 344 -26.73 -19.42 -22.07
C ILE A 344 -26.77 -20.22 -20.75
N THR A 345 -25.63 -20.76 -20.32
CA THR A 345 -25.50 -21.50 -19.05
C THR A 345 -25.46 -20.58 -17.82
N GLY A 346 -25.38 -19.27 -18.01
CA GLY A 346 -25.27 -18.28 -16.94
C GLY A 346 -23.88 -18.19 -16.31
N GLU A 347 -22.87 -18.85 -16.89
CA GLU A 347 -21.46 -18.73 -16.48
C GLU A 347 -20.87 -17.36 -16.83
N ARG A 348 -21.38 -16.71 -17.88
CA ARG A 348 -21.05 -15.34 -18.29
C ARG A 348 -22.24 -14.42 -18.06
N PHE A 349 -22.09 -13.43 -17.19
CA PHE A 349 -23.17 -12.52 -16.83
C PHE A 349 -22.66 -11.11 -16.51
N SER A 350 -23.52 -10.10 -16.66
CA SER A 350 -23.21 -8.71 -16.33
C SER A 350 -24.01 -8.22 -15.11
N ARG A 351 -23.38 -7.41 -14.26
CA ARG A 351 -24.01 -6.78 -13.08
C ARG A 351 -23.61 -5.32 -12.99
N ASN A 352 -24.49 -4.50 -12.44
CA ASN A 352 -24.11 -3.16 -12.01
C ASN A 352 -23.09 -3.28 -10.87
N LEU A 353 -22.08 -2.41 -10.86
CA LEU A 353 -21.06 -2.43 -9.81
C LEU A 353 -21.69 -2.30 -8.41
N THR A 354 -22.75 -1.50 -8.27
CA THR A 354 -23.49 -1.33 -7.00
C THR A 354 -24.14 -2.61 -6.48
N GLN A 355 -24.43 -3.60 -7.33
CA GLN A 355 -24.97 -4.89 -6.87
C GLN A 355 -23.93 -5.69 -6.07
N THR A 356 -22.64 -5.45 -6.31
CA THR A 356 -21.54 -6.07 -5.57
C THR A 356 -21.30 -5.43 -4.20
N TYR A 357 -21.97 -4.31 -3.89
CA TYR A 357 -21.64 -3.52 -2.71
C TYR A 357 -22.04 -4.20 -1.41
N VAL A 358 -21.12 -4.19 -0.45
CA VAL A 358 -21.32 -4.64 0.92
C VAL A 358 -20.92 -3.55 1.91
N THR A 359 -21.56 -3.56 3.07
CA THR A 359 -21.21 -2.70 4.20
C THR A 359 -20.65 -3.58 5.30
N GLN A 360 -19.45 -3.29 5.78
CA GLN A 360 -18.91 -3.99 6.93
C GLN A 360 -19.46 -3.41 8.22
N SER A 361 -19.63 -4.27 9.21
CA SER A 361 -20.11 -3.91 10.54
C SER A 361 -19.26 -4.62 11.58
N ILE A 362 -18.42 -3.88 12.30
CA ILE A 362 -17.50 -4.42 13.31
C ILE A 362 -17.72 -3.64 14.60
N GLY A 363 -18.02 -4.35 15.70
CA GLY A 363 -18.29 -3.69 16.99
C GLY A 363 -19.46 -2.68 16.95
N GLY A 364 -20.41 -2.85 16.02
CA GLY A 364 -21.53 -1.91 15.80
C GLY A 364 -21.20 -0.71 14.90
N VAL A 365 -19.94 -0.53 14.51
CA VAL A 365 -19.48 0.54 13.61
C VAL A 365 -19.54 0.05 12.17
N LYS A 366 -20.12 0.87 11.27
CA LYS A 366 -20.31 0.52 9.85
C LYS A 366 -19.38 1.30 8.92
N SER A 367 -18.86 0.64 7.89
CA SER A 367 -18.11 1.28 6.80
C SER A 367 -19.05 1.88 5.73
N GLU A 368 -18.51 2.72 4.85
CA GLU A 368 -19.23 3.00 3.60
C GLU A 368 -19.39 1.71 2.75
N PRO A 369 -20.47 1.60 1.96
CA PRO A 369 -20.63 0.48 1.02
C PRO A 369 -19.55 0.50 -0.06
N GLY A 370 -18.98 -0.67 -0.37
CA GLY A 370 -18.01 -0.85 -1.45
C GLY A 370 -18.16 -2.19 -2.15
N GLY A 371 -17.88 -2.23 -3.45
CA GLY A 371 -18.00 -3.44 -4.27
C GLY A 371 -16.94 -4.48 -3.93
N GLN A 372 -17.35 -5.74 -3.86
CA GLN A 372 -16.46 -6.87 -3.58
C GLN A 372 -16.69 -8.01 -4.57
N ILE A 373 -15.59 -8.54 -5.12
CA ILE A 373 -15.54 -9.81 -5.84
C ILE A 373 -14.40 -10.63 -5.24
N PHE A 374 -14.72 -11.83 -4.77
CA PHE A 374 -13.75 -12.79 -4.27
C PHE A 374 -13.63 -13.96 -5.25
N VAL A 375 -12.41 -14.35 -5.57
CA VAL A 375 -12.11 -15.47 -6.47
C VAL A 375 -11.15 -16.43 -5.79
N ASP A 376 -11.60 -17.66 -5.55
CA ASP A 376 -10.74 -18.76 -5.11
C ASP A 376 -10.04 -19.40 -6.32
N GLY A 377 -9.13 -18.65 -6.92
CA GLY A 377 -8.41 -19.02 -8.12
C GLY A 377 -7.76 -17.82 -8.78
N ASN A 378 -7.50 -17.91 -10.08
CA ASN A 378 -6.90 -16.81 -10.83
C ASN A 378 -7.96 -15.88 -11.42
N VAL A 379 -7.56 -14.65 -11.73
CA VAL A 379 -8.40 -13.63 -12.35
C VAL A 379 -7.71 -13.09 -13.60
N ILE A 380 -8.49 -12.86 -14.64
CA ILE A 380 -8.09 -12.15 -15.85
C ILE A 380 -8.88 -10.85 -15.88
N ILE A 381 -8.21 -9.72 -16.02
CA ILE A 381 -8.84 -8.41 -16.24
C ILE A 381 -8.53 -7.96 -17.66
N GLY A 382 -9.56 -7.96 -18.50
CA GLY A 382 -9.48 -7.65 -19.92
C GLY A 382 -10.60 -8.33 -20.70
N GLY A 383 -10.93 -7.85 -21.90
CA GLY A 383 -11.89 -8.56 -22.76
C GLY A 383 -12.28 -7.87 -24.06
N ASP A 384 -13.52 -8.16 -24.48
CA ASP A 384 -14.00 -7.96 -25.85
C ASP A 384 -14.04 -6.48 -26.25
N GLN A 385 -13.15 -6.11 -27.17
CA GLN A 385 -12.87 -4.73 -27.54
C GLN A 385 -14.03 -3.98 -28.17
N THR A 386 -15.01 -4.71 -28.69
CA THR A 386 -16.12 -4.12 -29.44
C THR A 386 -17.02 -3.23 -28.56
N GLU A 387 -17.10 -3.49 -27.26
CA GLU A 387 -17.98 -2.74 -26.36
C GLU A 387 -17.29 -1.60 -25.59
N HIS A 388 -15.95 -1.56 -25.55
CA HIS A 388 -15.20 -0.67 -24.66
C HIS A 388 -13.82 -0.23 -25.21
N ASN A 389 -13.65 -0.24 -26.54
CA ASN A 389 -12.42 0.19 -27.24
C ASN A 389 -11.13 -0.45 -26.70
N GLY A 390 -11.24 -1.64 -26.10
CA GLY A 390 -10.11 -2.38 -25.50
C GLY A 390 -9.57 -1.80 -24.18
N ASN A 391 -10.27 -0.86 -23.52
CA ASN A 391 -9.89 -0.36 -22.21
C ASN A 391 -10.93 -0.74 -21.15
N GLN A 392 -10.48 -1.10 -19.96
CA GLN A 392 -11.32 -1.41 -18.81
C GLN A 392 -11.62 -0.10 -18.04
N VAL A 393 -12.89 0.22 -17.86
CA VAL A 393 -13.32 1.47 -17.21
C VAL A 393 -14.17 1.18 -15.99
N VAL A 394 -13.66 1.56 -14.81
CA VAL A 394 -14.33 1.37 -13.52
C VAL A 394 -15.09 2.64 -13.12
N LYS A 395 -16.40 2.51 -12.91
CA LYS A 395 -17.25 3.57 -12.35
C LYS A 395 -17.97 3.10 -11.09
N GLY A 396 -17.35 3.39 -9.95
CA GLY A 396 -17.77 2.98 -8.63
C GLY A 396 -16.55 2.63 -7.76
N LYS A 397 -16.82 2.05 -6.59
CA LYS A 397 -15.80 1.50 -5.69
C LYS A 397 -15.79 -0.02 -5.86
N MET A 398 -14.67 -0.61 -6.26
CA MET A 398 -14.56 -2.05 -6.50
C MET A 398 -13.27 -2.62 -5.92
N THR A 399 -13.37 -3.74 -5.21
CA THR A 399 -12.23 -4.57 -4.85
C THR A 399 -12.36 -5.96 -5.45
N VAL A 400 -11.29 -6.41 -6.08
CA VAL A 400 -11.11 -7.80 -6.54
C VAL A 400 -10.04 -8.48 -5.71
N VAL A 401 -10.39 -9.62 -5.10
CA VAL A 401 -9.47 -10.46 -4.33
C VAL A 401 -9.35 -11.82 -4.99
N ALA A 402 -8.13 -12.28 -5.22
CA ALA A 402 -7.82 -13.59 -5.79
C ALA A 402 -6.92 -14.40 -4.85
N THR A 403 -7.23 -15.69 -4.62
CA THR A 403 -6.30 -16.62 -3.96
C THR A 403 -5.14 -17.02 -4.87
N GLY A 404 -5.34 -16.94 -6.20
CA GLY A 404 -4.31 -17.14 -7.22
C GLY A 404 -3.72 -15.83 -7.75
N ASN A 405 -3.42 -15.81 -9.04
CA ASN A 405 -2.86 -14.66 -9.75
C ASN A 405 -3.96 -13.73 -10.28
N ILE A 406 -3.65 -12.44 -10.42
CA ILE A 406 -4.44 -11.49 -11.21
C ILE A 406 -3.62 -11.09 -12.43
N TRP A 407 -4.10 -11.46 -13.61
CA TRP A 407 -3.50 -11.11 -14.89
C TRP A 407 -4.26 -9.93 -15.51
N VAL A 408 -3.52 -8.88 -15.85
CA VAL A 408 -4.05 -7.65 -16.45
C VAL A 408 -3.59 -7.59 -17.90
N ALA A 409 -4.53 -7.64 -18.83
CA ALA A 409 -4.24 -7.68 -20.27
C ALA A 409 -4.65 -6.41 -21.02
N ASP A 410 -5.43 -5.53 -20.38
CA ASP A 410 -5.90 -4.27 -20.93
C ASP A 410 -5.64 -3.14 -19.93
N SER A 411 -5.56 -1.90 -20.41
CA SER A 411 -5.46 -0.73 -19.52
C SER A 411 -6.70 -0.63 -18.64
N ILE A 412 -6.50 -0.37 -17.35
CA ILE A 412 -7.56 -0.19 -16.36
C ILE A 412 -7.57 1.25 -15.89
N THR A 413 -8.67 1.94 -16.11
CA THR A 413 -8.86 3.34 -15.73
C THR A 413 -10.14 3.52 -14.93
N VAL A 414 -10.22 4.60 -14.15
CA VAL A 414 -11.46 5.01 -13.47
C VAL A 414 -12.19 6.09 -14.26
N ASP A 415 -13.51 6.04 -14.26
CA ASP A 415 -14.36 7.08 -14.86
C ASP A 415 -14.28 8.41 -14.06
N GLY A 416 -14.72 9.52 -14.65
CA GLY A 416 -14.91 10.79 -13.95
C GLY A 416 -13.83 11.84 -14.18
N ALA A 417 -13.84 12.89 -13.35
CA ALA A 417 -12.98 14.06 -13.49
C ALA A 417 -11.50 13.73 -13.27
N ARG A 418 -10.63 14.48 -13.97
CA ARG A 418 -9.19 14.27 -14.04
C ARG A 418 -8.43 15.59 -13.93
N LYS A 419 -7.22 15.52 -13.37
CA LYS A 419 -6.21 16.57 -13.35
C LYS A 419 -5.51 16.67 -14.71
N ALA A 420 -4.78 17.75 -14.96
CA ALA A 420 -4.07 17.98 -16.23
C ALA A 420 -3.02 16.91 -16.56
N ASN A 421 -2.42 16.27 -15.55
CA ASN A 421 -1.48 15.16 -15.71
C ASN A 421 -2.17 13.79 -15.93
N GLY A 422 -3.50 13.80 -16.06
CA GLY A 422 -4.32 12.61 -16.27
C GLY A 422 -4.65 11.83 -15.01
N LEU A 423 -4.10 12.17 -13.84
CA LEU A 423 -4.55 11.57 -12.57
C LEU A 423 -6.04 11.85 -12.35
N PRO A 424 -6.78 10.93 -11.72
CA PRO A 424 -8.10 11.26 -11.19
C PRO A 424 -8.04 12.49 -10.27
N SER A 425 -9.08 13.33 -10.32
CA SER A 425 -9.20 14.46 -9.39
C SER A 425 -9.50 13.96 -7.97
N GLU A 426 -9.16 14.76 -6.94
CA GLU A 426 -9.32 14.37 -5.53
C GLU A 426 -10.77 14.09 -5.13
N ASP A 427 -11.72 14.74 -5.79
CA ASP A 427 -13.16 14.57 -5.62
C ASP A 427 -13.75 13.40 -6.45
N ASN A 428 -12.95 12.76 -7.31
CA ASN A 428 -13.41 11.62 -8.08
C ASN A 428 -13.69 10.44 -7.12
N PRO A 429 -14.92 9.88 -7.08
CA PRO A 429 -15.27 8.84 -6.11
C PRO A 429 -14.90 7.42 -6.57
N ASN A 430 -14.44 7.26 -7.82
CA ASN A 430 -14.21 5.97 -8.45
C ASN A 430 -12.83 5.45 -8.10
N VAL A 431 -12.78 4.19 -7.67
CA VAL A 431 -11.57 3.54 -7.16
C VAL A 431 -11.61 2.03 -7.41
N LEU A 432 -10.42 1.44 -7.64
CA LEU A 432 -10.22 0.00 -7.83
C LEU A 432 -9.15 -0.52 -6.87
N GLY A 433 -9.43 -1.63 -6.18
CA GLY A 433 -8.47 -2.40 -5.40
C GLY A 433 -8.25 -3.77 -6.02
N LEU A 434 -6.98 -4.18 -6.16
CA LEU A 434 -6.55 -5.48 -6.67
C LEU A 434 -5.68 -6.16 -5.61
N ILE A 435 -6.10 -7.33 -5.15
CA ILE A 435 -5.38 -8.08 -4.12
C ILE A 435 -5.20 -9.52 -4.58
N ALA A 436 -3.96 -9.99 -4.63
CA ALA A 436 -3.63 -11.36 -4.99
C ALA A 436 -2.80 -12.03 -3.90
N GLN A 437 -3.17 -13.26 -3.52
CA GLN A 437 -2.31 -14.17 -2.77
C GLN A 437 -1.19 -14.73 -3.63
N GLY A 438 -1.40 -14.84 -4.95
CA GLY A 438 -0.36 -15.09 -5.94
C GLY A 438 0.32 -13.79 -6.36
N VAL A 439 0.40 -13.56 -7.68
CA VAL A 439 0.98 -12.35 -8.25
C VAL A 439 -0.08 -11.44 -8.89
N VAL A 440 0.28 -10.18 -9.14
CA VAL A 440 -0.48 -9.30 -10.04
C VAL A 440 0.44 -8.93 -11.20
N LYS A 441 0.09 -9.32 -12.43
CA LYS A 441 0.96 -9.18 -13.60
C LYS A 441 0.25 -8.58 -14.79
N VAL A 442 0.95 -7.72 -15.52
CA VAL A 442 0.60 -7.37 -16.89
C VAL A 442 1.05 -8.52 -17.79
N VAL A 443 0.12 -9.05 -18.59
CA VAL A 443 0.35 -10.23 -19.44
C VAL A 443 0.15 -9.90 -20.90
N ASP A 444 1.02 -10.43 -21.77
CA ASP A 444 0.89 -10.27 -23.21
C ASP A 444 0.15 -11.49 -23.81
N PRO A 445 -1.08 -11.32 -24.31
CA PRO A 445 -1.80 -12.41 -24.93
C PRO A 445 -1.18 -12.79 -26.28
N GLY A 446 -0.74 -14.04 -26.39
CA GLY A 446 -0.28 -14.57 -27.67
C GLY A 446 0.93 -15.50 -27.61
N MET A 447 1.46 -15.78 -26.43
CA MET A 447 2.60 -16.69 -26.31
C MET A 447 2.18 -18.15 -26.52
N THR A 448 2.66 -18.82 -27.58
CA THR A 448 2.51 -20.28 -27.69
C THR A 448 3.78 -21.02 -28.05
N ASP A 449 3.74 -22.32 -27.80
CA ASP A 449 4.77 -23.29 -28.20
C ASP A 449 5.02 -23.30 -29.73
N GLU A 450 4.08 -22.81 -30.53
CA GLU A 450 4.14 -22.78 -32.00
C GLU A 450 4.87 -21.54 -32.54
N ASP A 451 5.14 -20.52 -31.71
CA ASP A 451 5.88 -19.31 -32.11
C ASP A 451 7.39 -19.54 -32.29
N VAL A 452 7.85 -20.80 -32.28
CA VAL A 452 9.22 -21.17 -32.66
C VAL A 452 9.36 -21.19 -34.19
N GLY A 453 9.27 -20.01 -34.82
CA GLY A 453 9.94 -19.74 -36.10
C GLY A 453 9.12 -19.79 -37.39
N THR A 454 7.83 -20.11 -37.39
CA THR A 454 7.03 -20.09 -38.64
C THR A 454 5.54 -19.81 -38.40
N VAL A 455 5.08 -18.66 -38.90
CA VAL A 455 3.68 -18.33 -39.28
C VAL A 455 2.60 -18.42 -38.17
N GLY A 456 2.51 -17.37 -37.34
CA GLY A 456 1.27 -16.89 -36.71
C GLY A 456 0.60 -17.77 -35.64
N PHE A 457 0.69 -17.36 -34.37
CA PHE A 457 -0.06 -17.92 -33.24
C PHE A 457 -1.56 -18.11 -33.52
N VAL A 458 -2.07 -19.33 -33.67
CA VAL A 458 -3.53 -19.57 -33.65
C VAL A 458 -3.90 -20.20 -32.30
N PRO A 459 -4.76 -19.58 -31.47
CA PRO A 459 -5.30 -20.26 -30.29
C PRO A 459 -5.97 -21.57 -30.70
N SER A 460 -5.61 -22.68 -30.04
CA SER A 460 -6.37 -23.93 -30.21
C SER A 460 -7.72 -23.77 -29.49
N GLU A 461 -8.81 -23.87 -30.24
CA GLU A 461 -10.19 -23.84 -29.77
C GLU A 461 -10.78 -25.26 -29.86
N PRO A 462 -10.77 -26.05 -28.77
CA PRO A 462 -11.35 -27.38 -28.79
C PRO A 462 -12.88 -27.31 -28.81
N ASP A 463 -13.55 -28.34 -29.36
CA ASP A 463 -15.01 -28.40 -29.46
C ASP A 463 -15.74 -27.94 -28.17
N GLY A 464 -16.64 -26.96 -28.32
CA GLY A 464 -17.44 -26.37 -27.25
C GLY A 464 -16.76 -25.24 -26.47
N PHE A 465 -15.54 -24.86 -26.85
CA PHE A 465 -14.80 -23.74 -26.27
C PHE A 465 -14.35 -22.78 -27.36
N LYS A 466 -14.28 -21.50 -26.99
CA LYS A 466 -13.76 -20.45 -27.86
C LYS A 466 -12.75 -19.58 -27.15
N TYR A 467 -11.79 -19.07 -27.91
CA TYR A 467 -10.84 -18.07 -27.48
C TYR A 467 -11.56 -16.77 -27.14
N VAL A 468 -11.04 -16.10 -26.12
CA VAL A 468 -11.53 -14.79 -25.71
C VAL A 468 -10.41 -13.77 -25.95
N PRO A 469 -10.57 -12.87 -26.94
CA PRO A 469 -9.55 -11.89 -27.25
C PRO A 469 -9.41 -10.87 -26.12
N ILE A 470 -8.16 -10.51 -25.84
CA ILE A 470 -7.71 -9.49 -24.90
C ILE A 470 -6.50 -8.77 -25.52
N GLY A 471 -6.20 -7.54 -25.09
CA GLY A 471 -5.18 -6.71 -25.72
C GLY A 471 -5.62 -6.16 -27.07
N ARG A 472 -4.92 -5.14 -27.58
CA ARG A 472 -5.22 -4.44 -28.84
C ARG A 472 -4.97 -5.32 -30.05
N PRO A 473 -5.81 -5.29 -31.10
CA PRO A 473 -5.49 -5.98 -32.33
C PRO A 473 -4.22 -5.36 -32.87
N ASP A 474 -3.27 -6.21 -33.28
CA ASP A 474 -2.07 -5.82 -34.03
C ASP A 474 -2.56 -5.26 -35.36
N GLY A 475 -2.87 -3.96 -35.37
CA GLY A 475 -3.50 -3.27 -36.50
C GLY A 475 -2.60 -3.38 -37.71
N GLY A 476 -2.99 -4.20 -38.67
CA GLY A 476 -2.22 -4.40 -39.87
C GLY A 476 -2.85 -5.45 -40.75
N GLY A 477 -2.46 -5.44 -42.01
CA GLY A 477 -2.65 -6.56 -42.89
C GLY A 477 -1.29 -6.87 -43.46
N THR A 478 -0.98 -8.15 -43.55
CA THR A 478 0.24 -8.54 -44.24
C THR A 478 -0.06 -8.59 -45.72
N TRP A 479 0.80 -7.94 -46.49
CA TRP A 479 0.82 -8.16 -47.93
C TRP A 479 1.38 -9.55 -48.23
N VAL A 480 0.53 -10.46 -48.67
CA VAL A 480 0.90 -11.82 -49.06
C VAL A 480 0.91 -11.95 -50.59
N TRP A 481 1.81 -12.79 -51.11
CA TRP A 481 1.81 -13.15 -52.52
C TRP A 481 0.84 -14.30 -52.74
N VAL A 482 -0.24 -14.03 -53.48
CA VAL A 482 -1.28 -15.02 -53.77
C VAL A 482 -1.25 -15.34 -55.26
N ARG A 483 -1.43 -16.61 -55.60
CA ARG A 483 -1.44 -17.07 -56.99
C ARG A 483 -2.87 -16.98 -57.52
N THR A 484 -3.14 -16.00 -58.36
CA THR A 484 -4.46 -15.76 -58.94
C THR A 484 -4.48 -16.15 -60.42
N LYS A 485 -5.58 -16.79 -60.86
CA LYS A 485 -5.84 -17.03 -62.29
C LYS A 485 -6.25 -15.72 -62.94
N VAL A 486 -5.46 -15.25 -63.89
CA VAL A 486 -5.77 -14.07 -64.70
C VAL A 486 -6.03 -14.54 -66.14
N LYS A 487 -7.13 -14.08 -66.73
CA LYS A 487 -7.48 -14.39 -68.11
C LYS A 487 -6.90 -13.33 -69.03
N VAL A 488 -6.06 -13.75 -69.98
CA VAL A 488 -5.48 -12.87 -71.01
C VAL A 488 -5.92 -13.40 -72.37
N GLY A 489 -6.91 -12.73 -72.97
CA GLY A 489 -7.58 -13.21 -74.18
C GLY A 489 -8.36 -14.52 -73.95
N ARG A 490 -8.06 -15.56 -74.75
CA ARG A 490 -8.67 -16.91 -74.62
C ARG A 490 -7.91 -17.86 -73.68
N ARG A 491 -6.74 -17.45 -73.14
CA ARG A 491 -5.91 -18.29 -72.25
C ARG A 491 -6.01 -17.83 -70.80
N THR A 492 -6.01 -18.80 -69.89
CA THR A 492 -5.95 -18.56 -68.44
C THR A 492 -4.54 -18.86 -67.96
N THR A 493 -3.90 -17.88 -67.32
CA THR A 493 -2.54 -18.01 -66.79
C THR A 493 -2.52 -17.66 -65.30
N TRP A 494 -1.61 -18.26 -64.55
CA TRP A 494 -1.43 -17.93 -63.13
C TRP A 494 -0.47 -16.76 -62.98
N LYS A 495 -0.84 -15.76 -62.18
CA LYS A 495 0.00 -14.62 -61.83
C LYS A 495 0.10 -14.52 -60.31
N TRP A 496 1.30 -14.22 -59.81
CA TRP A 496 1.47 -13.81 -58.43
C TRP A 496 1.04 -12.36 -58.29
N VAL A 497 0.06 -12.11 -57.43
CA VAL A 497 -0.41 -10.77 -57.06
C VAL A 497 -0.18 -10.57 -55.58
N LYS A 498 0.15 -9.33 -55.20
CA LYS A 498 0.28 -8.95 -53.81
C LYS A 498 -1.13 -8.58 -53.31
N GLU A 499 -1.64 -9.33 -52.34
CA GLU A 499 -2.96 -9.10 -51.74
C GLU A 499 -2.78 -8.69 -50.29
N TYR A 500 -3.53 -7.68 -49.85
CA TYR A 500 -3.55 -7.28 -48.45
C TYR A 500 -4.50 -8.21 -47.71
N GLN A 501 -3.96 -9.05 -46.83
CA GLN A 501 -4.76 -9.86 -45.91
C GLN A 501 -4.73 -9.20 -44.55
N GLU A 502 -5.90 -8.88 -44.00
CA GLU A 502 -6.02 -8.45 -42.61
C GLU A 502 -5.32 -9.46 -41.70
N THR A 503 -4.58 -8.96 -40.71
CA THR A 503 -3.94 -9.85 -39.75
C THR A 503 -4.99 -10.65 -39.02
N PRO A 504 -4.74 -11.94 -38.77
CA PRO A 504 -5.70 -12.77 -38.05
C PRO A 504 -6.06 -12.19 -36.67
N GLU A 505 -7.30 -12.40 -36.24
CA GLU A 505 -7.91 -11.83 -35.02
C GLU A 505 -7.15 -12.14 -33.71
N TYR A 506 -6.21 -13.09 -33.75
CA TYR A 506 -5.42 -13.55 -32.61
C TYR A 506 -4.11 -12.78 -32.41
N LYS A 507 -3.68 -11.94 -33.37
CA LYS A 507 -2.48 -11.12 -33.17
C LYS A 507 -2.84 -9.92 -32.32
N ARG A 508 -2.36 -9.92 -31.09
CA ARG A 508 -2.62 -8.89 -30.09
C ARG A 508 -1.31 -8.25 -29.61
N HIS A 509 -1.40 -7.02 -29.12
CA HIS A 509 -0.35 -6.30 -28.39
C HIS A 509 -0.97 -5.59 -27.19
N LEU A 510 -0.16 -5.30 -26.18
CA LEU A 510 -0.58 -4.51 -25.03
C LEU A 510 -0.78 -3.04 -25.40
N PRO A 511 -1.71 -2.32 -24.75
CA PRO A 511 -1.79 -0.87 -24.92
C PRO A 511 -0.47 -0.18 -24.60
N ASP A 512 -0.11 0.81 -25.41
CA ASP A 512 0.95 1.77 -25.10
C ASP A 512 0.38 3.21 -25.08
N PRO A 513 0.46 3.93 -23.95
CA PRO A 513 0.88 3.43 -22.64
C PRO A 513 -0.10 2.40 -22.07
N MET A 514 0.43 1.44 -21.30
CA MET A 514 -0.36 0.57 -20.43
C MET A 514 -0.65 1.32 -19.13
N VAL A 515 -1.91 1.65 -18.88
CA VAL A 515 -2.32 2.42 -17.69
C VAL A 515 -3.07 1.51 -16.72
N VAL A 516 -2.69 1.54 -15.44
CA VAL A 516 -3.39 0.85 -14.35
C VAL A 516 -3.65 1.81 -13.20
N GLU A 517 -4.93 2.14 -13.00
CA GLU A 517 -5.41 3.01 -11.92
C GLU A 517 -6.02 2.15 -10.81
N ALA A 518 -5.19 1.72 -9.85
CA ALA A 518 -5.61 0.80 -8.79
C ALA A 518 -4.72 0.85 -7.54
N ALA A 519 -5.29 0.43 -6.41
CA ALA A 519 -4.54 0.06 -5.22
C ALA A 519 -4.18 -1.43 -5.33
N ILE A 520 -2.90 -1.75 -5.41
CA ILE A 520 -2.41 -3.09 -5.72
C ILE A 520 -1.71 -3.68 -4.49
N THR A 521 -2.17 -4.85 -4.03
CA THR A 521 -1.52 -5.62 -2.96
C THR A 521 -1.18 -7.02 -3.48
N VAL A 522 0.10 -7.39 -3.43
CA VAL A 522 0.62 -8.64 -3.99
C VAL A 522 1.34 -9.44 -2.91
N GLY A 523 0.70 -10.52 -2.46
CA GLY A 523 1.18 -11.33 -1.34
C GLY A 523 2.15 -12.44 -1.73
N GLY A 524 1.94 -13.04 -2.89
CA GLY A 524 2.74 -14.15 -3.39
C GLY A 524 3.83 -13.71 -4.35
N GLY A 525 4.06 -12.43 -4.57
CA GLY A 525 5.09 -11.96 -5.49
C GLY A 525 4.93 -10.48 -5.78
N GLY A 526 5.45 -10.03 -6.92
CA GLY A 526 5.50 -8.61 -7.26
C GLY A 526 4.57 -8.17 -8.37
N TRP A 527 4.39 -6.85 -8.45
CA TRP A 527 3.73 -6.17 -9.56
C TRP A 527 4.70 -5.96 -10.72
N GLY A 528 4.27 -6.25 -11.94
CA GLY A 528 5.07 -6.00 -13.13
C GLY A 528 4.58 -6.74 -14.37
N ALA A 529 5.44 -6.86 -15.37
CA ALA A 529 5.19 -7.74 -16.51
C ALA A 529 5.61 -9.18 -16.20
N GLU A 530 5.07 -10.16 -16.93
CA GLU A 530 5.62 -11.52 -16.91
C GLU A 530 7.03 -11.53 -17.50
N ASN A 531 7.88 -12.45 -17.00
CA ASN A 531 9.28 -12.52 -17.38
C ASN A 531 9.44 -13.16 -18.76
N VAL A 532 9.44 -12.34 -19.81
CA VAL A 532 9.74 -12.82 -21.15
C VAL A 532 10.91 -12.03 -21.71
N ALA A 533 12.02 -12.72 -21.96
CA ALA A 533 13.13 -12.14 -22.70
C ALA A 533 12.97 -12.44 -24.20
N ARG A 534 12.83 -11.41 -25.04
CA ARG A 534 12.68 -11.54 -26.49
C ARG A 534 13.93 -12.06 -27.21
N ARG A 535 15.12 -11.93 -26.60
CA ARG A 535 16.41 -12.15 -27.29
C ARG A 535 17.32 -13.15 -26.57
N SER A 536 17.51 -14.33 -27.18
CA SER A 536 18.61 -15.24 -26.85
C SER A 536 19.22 -15.80 -28.14
N GLY A 537 20.28 -15.16 -28.63
CA GLY A 537 20.97 -15.54 -29.87
C GLY A 537 20.16 -15.20 -31.13
N TRP A 538 20.14 -16.12 -32.10
CA TRP A 538 19.47 -15.96 -33.41
C TRP A 538 17.96 -16.26 -33.40
N LYS A 539 17.40 -16.67 -32.25
CA LYS A 539 15.98 -16.96 -32.11
C LYS A 539 15.31 -15.78 -31.40
N THR A 540 14.43 -15.08 -32.12
CA THR A 540 13.44 -14.18 -31.53
C THR A 540 12.35 -15.06 -30.95
N TYR A 541 12.29 -15.16 -29.63
CA TYR A 541 11.17 -15.82 -28.97
C TYR A 541 10.00 -14.85 -28.95
N GLY A 542 8.78 -15.36 -28.72
CA GLY A 542 7.54 -14.60 -28.55
C GLY A 542 7.55 -13.69 -27.32
N GLY A 543 8.61 -12.88 -27.16
CA GLY A 543 8.72 -11.75 -26.28
C GLY A 543 7.57 -10.79 -26.44
N ARG A 544 7.40 -9.94 -25.43
CA ARG A 544 6.36 -8.93 -25.45
C ARG A 544 6.40 -8.16 -26.76
N LYS A 545 5.23 -7.98 -27.38
CA LYS A 545 5.12 -7.13 -28.56
C LYS A 545 5.03 -5.68 -28.12
N GLU A 546 6.20 -5.05 -28.10
CA GLU A 546 6.33 -3.60 -27.98
C GLU A 546 5.51 -2.92 -29.09
N ALA A 547 4.59 -2.05 -28.68
CA ALA A 547 3.74 -1.31 -29.60
C ALA A 547 4.47 -0.10 -30.19
N THR A 548 5.29 0.60 -29.40
CA THR A 548 6.10 1.72 -29.88
C THR A 548 7.58 1.58 -29.49
N GLY A 549 8.42 1.25 -30.48
CA GLY A 549 9.87 1.19 -30.30
C GLY A 549 10.36 -0.06 -29.55
N ASP A 550 11.39 0.14 -28.73
CA ASP A 550 12.07 -0.95 -28.00
C ASP A 550 11.46 -1.21 -26.60
N GLN A 551 10.69 -0.26 -26.04
CA GLN A 551 10.03 -0.35 -24.74
C GLN A 551 8.79 0.55 -24.68
N ASP A 552 7.63 -0.01 -24.34
CA ASP A 552 6.39 0.76 -24.05
C ASP A 552 6.41 1.39 -22.64
N TYR A 553 5.40 2.20 -22.31
CA TYR A 553 5.24 2.78 -20.97
C TYR A 553 4.26 2.00 -20.09
N LEU A 554 4.64 1.75 -18.83
CA LEU A 554 3.73 1.29 -17.78
C LEU A 554 3.46 2.43 -16.80
N VAL A 555 2.23 2.91 -16.83
CA VAL A 555 1.75 3.98 -15.96
C VAL A 555 0.90 3.38 -14.85
N VAL A 556 1.34 3.51 -13.61
CA VAL A 556 0.54 3.15 -12.43
C VAL A 556 0.12 4.43 -11.74
N ARG A 557 -1.17 4.56 -11.44
CA ARG A 557 -1.73 5.67 -10.66
C ARG A 557 -2.47 5.08 -9.48
N GLY A 558 -1.85 5.08 -8.31
CA GLY A 558 -2.42 4.37 -7.20
C GLY A 558 -1.51 4.19 -6.00
N THR A 559 -1.59 2.99 -5.41
CA THR A 559 -0.70 2.55 -4.33
C THR A 559 -0.25 1.13 -4.64
N LEU A 560 0.95 0.75 -4.22
CA LEU A 560 1.53 -0.56 -4.48
C LEU A 560 2.08 -1.18 -3.19
N VAL A 561 1.74 -2.44 -2.95
CA VAL A 561 2.25 -3.20 -1.82
C VAL A 561 2.69 -4.54 -2.39
N GLU A 562 3.97 -4.86 -2.31
CA GLU A 562 4.52 -6.09 -2.88
C GLU A 562 5.60 -6.74 -2.02
N ALA A 563 5.51 -8.05 -1.86
CA ALA A 563 6.45 -8.82 -1.03
C ALA A 563 7.86 -8.89 -1.63
N ILE A 564 7.95 -8.91 -2.95
CA ILE A 564 9.17 -8.90 -3.74
C ILE A 564 8.85 -8.12 -5.01
N ARG A 565 9.77 -7.31 -5.51
CA ARG A 565 9.53 -6.52 -6.72
C ARG A 565 9.20 -7.44 -7.91
N GLY A 566 8.22 -7.05 -8.73
CA GLY A 566 7.91 -7.81 -9.94
C GLY A 566 8.90 -7.54 -11.07
N VAL A 567 9.03 -8.51 -11.98
CA VAL A 567 9.82 -8.35 -13.21
C VAL A 567 9.19 -7.27 -14.08
N VAL A 568 9.97 -6.29 -14.54
CA VAL A 568 9.52 -5.28 -15.51
C VAL A 568 10.61 -5.11 -16.55
N GLY A 569 10.84 -6.20 -17.30
CA GLY A 569 11.77 -6.26 -18.43
C GLY A 569 13.23 -5.88 -18.18
N LEU A 570 14.03 -5.94 -19.24
CA LEU A 570 15.42 -5.52 -19.27
C LEU A 570 15.49 -4.10 -19.84
N VAL A 571 15.93 -3.15 -19.00
CA VAL A 571 16.15 -1.74 -19.36
C VAL A 571 16.90 -1.63 -20.69
N GLY A 572 16.34 -0.87 -21.63
CA GLY A 572 16.94 -0.62 -22.94
C GLY A 572 16.86 -1.78 -23.94
N SER A 573 16.04 -2.81 -23.70
CA SER A 573 15.89 -3.92 -24.65
C SER A 573 14.50 -4.53 -24.77
N ASP A 574 13.76 -4.69 -23.67
CA ASP A 574 12.46 -5.38 -23.64
C ASP A 574 11.74 -4.99 -22.34
N GLY A 575 10.45 -4.65 -22.38
CA GLY A 575 9.66 -4.31 -21.20
C GLY A 575 9.22 -2.85 -21.07
N PHE A 576 8.92 -2.40 -19.85
CA PHE A 576 8.29 -1.08 -19.63
C PHE A 576 9.21 -0.04 -19.03
N TYR A 577 9.10 1.19 -19.52
CA TYR A 577 9.47 2.39 -18.74
C TYR A 577 8.39 2.68 -17.70
N LYS A 578 8.78 2.73 -16.43
CA LYS A 578 7.86 2.86 -15.30
C LYS A 578 7.58 4.32 -14.97
N ARG A 579 6.30 4.65 -14.86
CA ARG A 579 5.83 5.96 -14.36
C ARG A 579 4.76 5.73 -13.31
N TYR A 580 5.14 5.83 -12.05
CA TYR A 580 4.26 5.55 -10.93
C TYR A 580 3.90 6.84 -10.21
N TYR A 581 2.60 7.04 -9.97
CA TYR A 581 2.06 8.25 -9.39
C TYR A 581 1.14 7.92 -8.22
N LEU A 582 1.24 8.68 -7.14
CA LEU A 582 0.38 8.57 -5.98
C LEU A 582 -1.03 9.04 -6.29
N ASP A 583 -1.99 8.14 -6.10
CA ASP A 583 -3.38 8.50 -5.94
C ASP A 583 -3.76 8.49 -4.46
N ALA A 584 -3.66 9.64 -3.81
CA ALA A 584 -3.90 9.79 -2.37
C ALA A 584 -5.31 9.36 -1.95
N ARG A 585 -6.29 9.33 -2.88
CA ARG A 585 -7.65 8.83 -2.60
C ARG A 585 -7.63 7.37 -2.19
N LEU A 586 -6.70 6.59 -2.74
CA LEU A 586 -6.57 5.17 -2.46
C LEU A 586 -6.02 4.90 -1.06
N LEU A 587 -5.37 5.88 -0.41
CA LEU A 587 -4.98 5.80 1.00
C LEU A 587 -6.17 5.82 1.97
N GLN A 588 -7.35 6.26 1.49
CA GLN A 588 -8.61 6.22 2.25
C GLN A 588 -9.34 4.88 2.09
N GLY A 589 -8.77 3.96 1.29
CA GLY A 589 -9.22 2.60 1.10
C GLY A 589 -10.27 2.44 -0.01
N VAL A 590 -10.13 1.36 -0.77
CA VAL A 590 -11.20 0.82 -1.65
C VAL A 590 -11.91 -0.37 -1.00
N LEU A 591 -11.51 -0.69 0.22
CA LEU A 591 -11.71 -1.99 0.82
C LEU A 591 -12.62 -1.84 2.03
N PRO A 592 -13.88 -2.30 2.01
CA PRO A 592 -14.42 -2.84 3.23
C PRO A 592 -13.44 -3.95 3.63
N GLY A 593 -12.63 -3.72 4.66
CA GLY A 593 -11.82 -4.76 5.26
C GLY A 593 -10.61 -4.28 6.01
N ASP A 594 -9.97 -3.15 5.72
CA ASP A 594 -8.60 -2.93 6.23
C ASP A 594 -7.66 -4.08 5.81
N ILE A 595 -7.40 -4.21 4.50
CA ILE A 595 -6.49 -5.23 3.96
C ILE A 595 -5.05 -4.68 3.81
N TRP A 596 -4.80 -3.46 4.31
CA TRP A 596 -3.45 -2.92 4.39
C TRP A 596 -2.56 -3.84 5.21
N LEU A 597 -1.43 -4.23 4.63
CA LEU A 597 -0.49 -5.09 5.31
C LEU A 597 0.14 -4.34 6.48
N ARG A 598 0.47 -5.10 7.52
CA ARG A 598 0.80 -4.58 8.85
C ARG A 598 1.83 -3.44 8.77
N SER A 599 1.43 -2.28 9.29
CA SER A 599 2.20 -1.04 9.30
C SER A 599 2.09 -0.35 10.67
N LYS A 600 2.82 0.75 10.85
CA LYS A 600 2.79 1.58 12.05
C LYS A 600 1.42 2.24 12.20
N TYR A 601 1.00 2.50 13.44
CA TYR A 601 -0.19 3.30 13.74
C TYR A 601 0.25 4.71 14.13
N VAL A 602 -0.29 5.71 13.44
CA VAL A 602 0.07 7.11 13.66
C VAL A 602 -1.17 7.89 14.12
N PRO A 603 -1.00 8.94 14.95
CA PRO A 603 -2.09 9.85 15.29
C PRO A 603 -2.74 10.43 14.04
N ALA A 604 -4.07 10.43 14.01
CA ALA A 604 -4.82 11.20 13.03
C ALA A 604 -4.58 12.71 13.27
N PRO A 605 -4.50 13.54 12.22
CA PRO A 605 -4.38 14.99 12.38
C PRO A 605 -5.49 15.55 13.28
N GLY A 606 -5.12 16.27 14.35
CA GLY A 606 -6.07 16.81 15.35
C GLY A 606 -6.72 15.76 16.26
N GLY A 607 -6.31 14.49 16.16
CA GLY A 607 -6.85 13.36 16.92
C GLY A 607 -6.27 13.17 18.32
N TRP A 608 -5.39 14.06 18.78
CA TRP A 608 -4.77 13.99 20.10
C TRP A 608 -5.50 14.90 21.09
N GLN A 609 -6.00 14.32 22.17
CA GLN A 609 -6.66 15.03 23.25
C GLN A 609 -6.04 14.65 24.59
N ASP A 610 -5.65 15.65 25.35
CA ASP A 610 -5.09 15.47 26.68
C ASP A 610 -5.89 16.28 27.70
N TYR A 611 -6.48 15.60 28.68
CA TYR A 611 -7.31 16.23 29.69
C TYR A 611 -7.16 15.56 31.05
N ARG A 612 -7.43 16.33 32.11
CA ARG A 612 -7.51 15.77 33.46
C ARG A 612 -8.79 14.98 33.56
N SER A 613 -8.72 13.74 34.07
CA SER A 613 -9.92 13.01 34.45
C SER A 613 -10.71 13.86 35.44
N SER A 614 -11.96 14.18 35.13
CA SER A 614 -12.87 14.81 36.07
C SER A 614 -13.16 13.81 37.19
N GLY A 615 -12.32 13.79 38.21
CA GLY A 615 -12.57 13.01 39.41
C GLY A 615 -13.84 13.55 40.06
N THR A 616 -14.88 12.72 40.09
CA THR A 616 -15.94 12.76 41.11
C THR A 616 -15.34 12.47 42.47
#